data_AF-A0A6C0Q3H5-F1
#
_entry.id   AF-A0A6C0Q3H5-F1
#
_cell.length_a   1.000
_cell.length_b   1.000
_cell.length_c   1.000
_cell.angle_alpha   90.00
_cell.angle_beta   90.00
_cell.angle_gamma   90.00
#
_symmetry.space_group_name_H-M   'P 1'
#
loop_
_entity.id
_entity.type
_entity.pdbx_description
1 polymer ?
#
loop_
_entity_poly.entity_id
_entity_poly.type
_entity_poly.pdbx_seq_one_letter_code
_entity_poly.pdbx_strand_id
1 'polypeptide(L)'
;MGDDLGSAVVAARLVRDLMRLCLLLERSYAPYGKWLGSAFGRLAVADALKPSLAGVLAATRYPVRERHLCDAYEYVAGLQNATGLAAPVDPARRPYHGRPFEVLHAERFARALAATVTAPELRGLPLTGGVDQWADSTDFLGLGGPRRAAVDALARTVTRSP
;
A
#
# COMPACT_ATOMS: atom_id res chain seq x y z
N MET A 1 1.92 -11.45 -22.71
CA MET A 1 0.59 -11.05 -22.17
C MET A 1 0.32 -9.63 -22.62
N GLY A 2 -0.90 -9.33 -23.07
CA GLY A 2 -1.23 -8.09 -23.80
C GLY A 2 -2.44 -7.33 -23.26
N ASP A 3 -2.82 -7.54 -22.00
CA ASP A 3 -3.84 -6.72 -21.34
C ASP A 3 -3.19 -5.51 -20.67
N ASP A 4 -2.75 -4.56 -21.50
CA ASP A 4 -2.14 -3.31 -21.01
C ASP A 4 -3.15 -2.46 -20.23
N LEU A 5 -4.45 -2.57 -20.55
CA LEU A 5 -5.52 -1.85 -19.83
C LEU A 5 -5.66 -2.39 -18.40
N GLY A 6 -5.79 -3.71 -18.23
CA GLY A 6 -5.83 -4.34 -16.91
C GLY A 6 -4.57 -4.05 -16.10
N SER A 7 -3.39 -4.09 -16.73
CA SER A 7 -2.13 -3.68 -16.11
C SER A 7 -2.18 -2.23 -15.60
N ALA A 8 -2.71 -1.30 -16.40
CA ALA A 8 -2.84 0.10 -16.02
C ALA A 8 -3.81 0.30 -14.84
N VAL A 9 -4.96 -0.39 -14.86
CA VAL A 9 -5.96 -0.31 -13.77
C VAL A 9 -5.36 -0.78 -12.44
N VAL A 10 -4.67 -1.92 -12.44
CA VAL A 10 -4.03 -2.45 -11.23
C VAL A 10 -2.93 -1.51 -10.74
N ALA A 11 -2.10 -1.00 -11.65
CA ALA A 11 -1.02 -0.10 -11.27
C ALA A 11 -1.51 1.24 -10.73
N ALA A 12 -2.61 1.79 -11.27
CA ALA A 12 -3.21 3.02 -10.75
C ALA A 12 -3.69 2.83 -9.30
N ARG A 13 -4.25 1.66 -8.97
CA ARG A 13 -4.58 1.31 -7.58
C ARG A 13 -3.34 1.23 -6.69
N LEU A 14 -2.25 0.63 -7.17
CA LEU A 14 -1.00 0.54 -6.41
C LEU A 14 -0.34 1.92 -6.19
N VAL A 15 -0.40 2.82 -7.18
CA VAL A 15 0.03 4.22 -7.03
C VAL A 15 -0.79 4.93 -5.96
N ARG A 16 -2.12 4.78 -5.98
CA ARG A 16 -3.01 5.32 -4.94
C ARG A 16 -2.59 4.82 -3.55
N ASP A 17 -2.35 3.51 -3.42
CA ASP A 17 -2.01 2.89 -2.14
C ASP A 17 -0.62 3.35 -1.65
N LEU A 18 0.37 3.52 -2.54
CA LEU A 18 1.67 4.09 -2.20
C LEU A 18 1.57 5.54 -1.71
N MET A 19 0.73 6.37 -2.34
CA MET A 19 0.53 7.75 -1.88
C MET A 19 -0.07 7.78 -0.47
N ARG A 20 -1.05 6.91 -0.18
CA ARG A 20 -1.63 6.76 1.17
C ARG A 20 -0.62 6.24 2.18
N LEU A 21 0.24 5.30 1.79
CA LEU A 21 1.31 4.81 2.64
C LEU A 21 2.33 5.91 2.97
N CYS A 22 2.71 6.75 2.01
CA CYS A 22 3.59 7.90 2.26
C CYS A 22 2.96 8.91 3.23
N LEU A 23 1.65 9.18 3.09
CA LEU A 23 0.90 9.99 4.04
C LEU A 23 0.97 9.38 5.45
N LEU A 24 0.77 8.06 5.58
CA LEU A 24 0.88 7.35 6.86
C LEU A 24 2.30 7.44 7.45
N LEU A 25 3.34 7.24 6.64
CA LEU A 25 4.74 7.31 7.07
C LEU A 25 5.13 8.71 7.56
N GLU A 26 4.59 9.76 6.92
CA GLU A 26 4.74 11.15 7.35
C GLU A 26 3.67 11.59 8.37
N ARG A 27 2.93 10.63 8.98
CA ARG A 27 1.91 10.87 10.02
C ARG A 27 0.85 11.91 9.63
N SER A 28 0.51 11.95 8.35
CA SER A 28 -0.44 12.86 7.73
C SER A 28 -1.70 12.11 7.34
N TYR A 29 -2.87 12.68 7.64
CA TYR A 29 -4.16 12.05 7.32
C TYR A 29 -4.40 12.02 5.80
N ALA A 30 -4.84 10.86 5.28
CA ALA A 30 -5.19 10.72 3.88
C ALA A 30 -6.56 11.38 3.58
N PRO A 31 -6.62 12.39 2.71
CA PRO A 31 -7.88 13.07 2.41
C PRO A 31 -8.76 12.22 1.50
N TYR A 32 -9.97 12.74 1.23
CA TYR A 32 -10.81 12.24 0.16
C TYR A 32 -10.04 12.19 -1.18
N GLY A 33 -10.34 11.16 -2.00
CA GLY A 33 -9.55 10.77 -3.16
C GLY A 33 -9.27 11.90 -4.16
N LYS A 34 -10.20 12.84 -4.35
CA LYS A 34 -10.00 13.98 -5.26
C LYS A 34 -8.80 14.86 -4.87
N TRP A 35 -8.44 14.88 -3.59
CA TRP A 35 -7.34 15.70 -3.06
C TRP A 35 -6.08 14.89 -2.75
N LEU A 36 -6.06 13.59 -3.04
CA LEU A 36 -4.94 12.73 -2.70
C LEU A 36 -3.65 13.21 -3.37
N GLY A 37 -3.70 13.59 -4.65
CA GLY A 37 -2.57 14.17 -5.38
C GLY A 37 -2.04 15.45 -4.74
N SER A 38 -2.93 16.38 -4.39
CA SER A 38 -2.54 17.63 -3.75
C SER A 38 -1.95 17.42 -2.35
N ALA A 39 -2.49 16.47 -1.57
CA ALA A 39 -1.96 16.16 -0.24
C ALA A 39 -0.61 15.45 -0.32
N PHE A 40 -0.49 14.43 -1.17
CA PHE A 40 0.78 13.76 -1.44
C PHE A 40 1.84 14.76 -1.92
N GLY A 41 1.47 15.69 -2.80
CA GLY A 41 2.38 16.69 -3.35
C GLY A 41 3.00 17.65 -2.32
N ARG A 42 2.47 17.71 -1.10
CA ARG A 42 2.98 18.53 0.02
C ARG A 42 3.92 17.76 0.96
N LEU A 43 4.06 16.45 0.78
CA LEU A 43 4.96 15.61 1.59
C LEU A 43 6.42 15.88 1.26
N ALA A 44 7.31 15.67 2.23
CA ALA A 44 8.75 15.82 2.00
C ALA A 44 9.27 14.82 0.96
N VAL A 45 8.70 13.61 0.91
CA VAL A 45 9.09 12.56 -0.03
C VAL A 45 8.53 12.74 -1.45
N ALA A 46 7.64 13.70 -1.64
CA ALA A 46 6.84 13.81 -2.86
C ALA A 46 7.72 14.02 -4.10
N ASP A 47 8.73 14.88 -4.03
CA ASP A 47 9.56 15.21 -5.18
C ASP A 47 10.43 14.04 -5.64
N ALA A 48 10.85 13.17 -4.72
CA ALA A 48 11.58 11.96 -5.05
C ALA A 48 10.69 10.89 -5.70
N LEU A 49 9.43 10.78 -5.28
CA LEU A 49 8.51 9.73 -5.75
C LEU A 49 7.66 10.12 -6.97
N LYS A 50 7.35 11.41 -7.15
CA LYS A 50 6.52 11.92 -8.27
C LYS A 50 6.97 11.39 -9.64
N PRO A 51 8.27 11.38 -10.00
CA PRO A 51 8.70 10.87 -11.31
C PRO A 51 8.33 9.40 -11.52
N SER A 52 8.55 8.55 -10.52
CA SER A 52 8.21 7.13 -10.58
C SER A 52 6.69 6.93 -10.65
N LEU A 53 5.91 7.58 -9.79
CA LEU A 53 4.45 7.44 -9.77
C LEU A 53 3.81 7.95 -11.08
N ALA A 54 4.27 9.08 -11.61
CA ALA A 54 3.82 9.59 -12.91
C ALA A 54 4.21 8.64 -14.05
N GLY A 55 5.43 8.08 -14.01
CA GLY A 55 5.91 7.10 -14.97
C GLY A 55 5.07 5.82 -15.00
N VAL A 56 4.60 5.33 -13.83
CA VAL A 56 3.67 4.19 -13.75
C VAL A 56 2.37 4.49 -14.49
N LEU A 57 1.79 5.67 -14.29
CA LEU A 57 0.51 6.05 -14.88
C LEU A 57 0.61 6.36 -16.38
N ALA A 58 1.72 6.97 -16.81
CA ALA A 58 1.94 7.33 -18.21
C ALA A 58 2.41 6.15 -19.08
N ALA A 59 2.92 5.07 -18.49
CA ALA A 59 3.40 3.92 -19.24
C ALA A 59 2.28 3.27 -20.09
N THR A 60 2.58 3.04 -21.36
CA THR A 60 1.68 2.33 -22.30
C THR A 60 1.99 0.83 -22.41
N ARG A 61 3.12 0.39 -21.84
CA ARG A 61 3.57 -1.01 -21.87
C ARG A 61 4.00 -1.48 -20.49
N TYR A 62 3.66 -2.73 -20.16
CA TYR A 62 3.93 -3.29 -18.83
C TYR A 62 5.40 -3.21 -18.34
N PRO A 63 6.46 -3.42 -19.16
CA PRO A 63 7.82 -3.44 -18.61
C PRO A 63 8.28 -2.08 -18.10
N VAL A 64 7.83 -1.01 -18.76
CA VAL A 64 8.11 0.37 -18.32
C VAL A 64 7.32 0.67 -17.05
N ARG A 65 6.07 0.21 -16.99
CA ARG A 65 5.20 0.36 -15.82
C ARG A 65 5.79 -0.35 -14.60
N GLU A 66 6.23 -1.59 -14.76
CA GLU A 66 6.85 -2.41 -13.72
C GLU A 66 8.12 -1.75 -13.17
N ARG A 67 9.01 -1.27 -14.05
CA ARG A 67 10.23 -0.59 -13.64
C ARG A 67 9.94 0.60 -12.73
N HIS A 68 9.08 1.52 -13.17
CA HIS A 68 8.70 2.69 -12.38
C HIS A 68 8.03 2.32 -11.05
N LEU A 69 7.18 1.28 -11.05
CA LEU A 69 6.50 0.85 -9.85
C LEU A 69 7.48 0.25 -8.84
N CYS A 70 8.44 -0.55 -9.31
CA CYS A 70 9.48 -1.11 -8.45
C CYS A 70 10.45 -0.02 -7.95
N ASP A 71 10.80 0.98 -8.77
CA ASP A 71 11.59 2.14 -8.31
C ASP A 71 10.89 2.86 -7.14
N ALA A 72 9.56 3.03 -7.24
CA ALA A 72 8.77 3.61 -6.14
C ALA A 72 8.72 2.68 -4.91
N TYR A 73 8.59 1.37 -5.10
CA TYR A 73 8.58 0.40 -4.01
C TYR A 73 9.87 0.38 -3.20
N GLU A 74 11.02 0.32 -3.86
CA GLU A 74 12.31 0.30 -3.17
C GLU A 74 12.53 1.58 -2.36
N TYR A 75 12.13 2.73 -2.92
CA TYR A 75 12.20 4.00 -2.22
C TYR A 75 11.33 4.01 -0.96
N VAL A 76 10.06 3.59 -1.07
CA VAL A 76 9.14 3.53 0.08
C VAL A 76 9.56 2.47 1.10
N ALA A 77 10.15 1.36 0.66
CA ALA A 77 10.74 0.36 1.55
C ALA A 77 11.90 0.95 2.38
N GLY A 78 12.73 1.80 1.77
CA GLY A 78 13.74 2.58 2.47
C GLY A 78 13.14 3.50 3.54
N LEU A 79 12.07 4.24 3.20
CA LEU A 79 11.34 5.08 4.17
C LEU A 79 10.76 4.25 5.32
N GLN A 80 10.19 3.09 5.03
CA GLN A 80 9.66 2.18 6.04
C GLN A 80 10.75 1.71 7.01
N ASN A 81 11.93 1.32 6.51
CA ASN A 81 13.06 0.96 7.37
C ASN A 81 13.53 2.14 8.23
N ALA A 82 13.55 3.34 7.67
CA ALA A 82 13.96 4.56 8.38
C ALA A 82 13.04 4.91 9.57
N THR A 83 11.81 4.38 9.62
CA THR A 83 10.93 4.55 10.79
C THR A 83 11.45 3.89 12.07
N GLY A 84 12.33 2.89 11.95
CA GLY A 84 12.83 2.12 13.09
C GLY A 84 11.78 1.25 13.80
N LEU A 85 10.59 1.09 13.22
CA LEU A 85 9.48 0.35 13.85
C LEU A 85 9.69 -1.17 13.88
N ALA A 86 10.56 -1.69 13.02
CA ALA A 86 10.95 -3.09 12.95
C ALA A 86 12.44 -3.20 12.58
N ALA A 87 13.02 -4.40 12.69
CA ALA A 87 14.35 -4.66 12.16
C ALA A 87 14.39 -4.36 10.65
N PRO A 88 15.49 -3.78 10.12
CA PRO A 88 15.58 -3.45 8.69
C PRO A 88 15.35 -4.67 7.80
N VAL A 89 14.49 -4.51 6.80
CA VAL A 89 14.22 -5.52 5.76
C VAL A 89 14.86 -5.06 4.47
N ASP A 90 15.58 -5.94 3.78
CA ASP A 90 16.22 -5.62 2.49
C ASP A 90 15.18 -5.05 1.49
N PRO A 91 15.35 -3.78 1.05
CA PRO A 91 14.39 -3.06 0.23
C PRO A 91 14.46 -3.39 -1.25
N ALA A 92 15.43 -4.19 -1.72
CA ALA A 92 15.57 -4.48 -3.14
C ALA A 92 14.39 -5.31 -3.68
N ARG A 93 13.95 -4.97 -4.90
CA ARG A 93 13.06 -5.82 -5.70
C ARG A 93 13.73 -7.15 -6.02
N ARG A 94 12.92 -8.15 -6.35
CA ARG A 94 13.38 -9.49 -6.70
C ARG A 94 12.34 -10.24 -7.55
N PRO A 95 12.73 -11.34 -8.23
CA PRO A 95 11.83 -12.12 -9.04
C PRO A 95 10.60 -12.65 -8.26
N TYR A 96 9.45 -12.62 -8.91
CA TYR A 96 8.23 -13.21 -8.42
C TYR A 96 8.21 -14.73 -8.67
N HIS A 97 8.80 -15.47 -7.74
CA HIS A 97 9.01 -16.92 -7.89
C HIS A 97 9.72 -17.22 -9.22
N GLY A 98 9.31 -18.26 -9.95
CA GLY A 98 9.89 -18.61 -11.26
C GLY A 98 9.38 -17.77 -12.44
N ARG A 99 8.80 -16.58 -12.21
CA ARG A 99 8.22 -15.74 -13.27
C ARG A 99 9.11 -14.53 -13.58
N PRO A 100 9.08 -14.00 -14.82
CA PRO A 100 9.91 -12.87 -15.24
C PRO A 100 9.28 -11.52 -14.83
N PHE A 101 8.82 -11.42 -13.58
CA PHE A 101 8.25 -10.20 -13.02
C PHE A 101 8.97 -9.84 -11.73
N GLU A 102 9.21 -8.56 -11.53
CA GLU A 102 9.89 -8.06 -10.34
C GLU A 102 8.87 -7.57 -9.31
N VAL A 103 9.07 -7.95 -8.04
CA VAL A 103 8.23 -7.51 -6.93
C VAL A 103 9.08 -7.20 -5.70
N LEU A 104 8.51 -6.44 -4.77
CA LEU A 104 9.15 -6.17 -3.48
C LEU A 104 9.05 -7.35 -2.51
N HIS A 105 8.04 -8.23 -2.68
CA HIS A 105 7.54 -9.13 -1.63
C HIS A 105 7.25 -8.33 -0.33
N ALA A 106 6.35 -7.35 -0.46
CA ALA A 106 6.04 -6.37 0.58
C ALA A 106 5.47 -7.01 1.87
N GLU A 107 4.96 -8.24 1.80
CA GLU A 107 4.56 -9.00 2.98
C GLU A 107 5.72 -9.25 3.96
N ARG A 108 6.98 -9.19 3.49
CA ARG A 108 8.17 -9.26 4.36
C ARG A 108 8.21 -8.06 5.32
N PHE A 109 7.88 -6.86 4.85
CA PHE A 109 7.78 -5.67 5.68
C PHE A 109 6.56 -5.73 6.60
N ALA A 110 5.40 -6.12 6.06
CA ALA A 110 4.17 -6.23 6.85
C ALA A 110 4.31 -7.24 8.01
N ARG A 111 4.95 -8.39 7.77
CA ARG A 111 5.23 -9.39 8.82
C ARG A 111 6.22 -8.88 9.87
N ALA A 112 7.28 -8.18 9.44
CA ALA A 112 8.25 -7.60 10.37
C ALA A 112 7.59 -6.57 11.30
N LEU A 113 6.69 -5.73 10.77
CA LEU A 113 5.91 -4.77 11.55
C LEU A 113 4.88 -5.47 12.44
N ALA A 114 4.15 -6.45 11.93
CA ALA A 114 3.16 -7.19 12.71
C ALA A 114 3.79 -7.87 13.93
N ALA A 115 5.03 -8.36 13.79
CA ALA A 115 5.78 -8.97 14.89
C ALA A 115 6.10 -8.00 16.04
N THR A 116 6.06 -6.68 15.81
CA THR A 116 6.33 -5.68 16.87
C THR A 116 5.10 -5.30 17.67
N VAL A 117 3.90 -5.72 17.24
CA VAL A 117 2.64 -5.43 17.92
C VAL A 117 2.50 -6.29 19.19
N THR A 118 2.48 -5.63 20.35
CA THR A 118 2.44 -6.32 21.66
C THR A 118 1.06 -6.37 22.31
N ALA A 119 0.15 -5.45 21.93
CA ALA A 119 -1.20 -5.38 22.46
C ALA A 119 -2.00 -6.67 22.10
N PRO A 120 -2.48 -7.45 23.09
CA PRO A 120 -3.21 -8.70 22.83
C PRO A 120 -4.40 -8.54 21.88
N GLU A 121 -5.13 -7.44 22.02
CA GLU A 121 -6.31 -7.10 21.21
C GLU A 121 -5.97 -6.76 19.76
N LEU A 122 -4.71 -6.43 19.45
CA LEU A 122 -4.26 -6.08 18.10
C LEU A 122 -3.49 -7.22 17.42
N ARG A 123 -2.70 -7.99 18.17
CA ARG A 123 -1.79 -9.00 17.61
C ARG A 123 -2.50 -10.09 16.79
N GLY A 124 -3.74 -10.43 17.17
CA GLY A 124 -4.55 -11.45 16.49
C GLY A 124 -5.38 -10.94 15.32
N LEU A 125 -5.36 -9.64 15.01
CA LEU A 125 -6.19 -9.06 13.96
C LEU A 125 -5.65 -9.40 12.56
N PRO A 126 -6.54 -9.58 11.56
CA PRO A 126 -6.13 -9.77 10.18
C PRO A 126 -5.37 -8.54 9.66
N LEU A 127 -4.36 -8.79 8.83
CA LEU A 127 -3.65 -7.76 8.07
C LEU A 127 -4.44 -7.34 6.81
N THR A 128 -5.75 -7.12 6.95
CA THR A 128 -6.64 -6.67 5.87
C THR A 128 -6.63 -5.15 5.69
N GLY A 129 -6.05 -4.42 6.65
CA GLY A 129 -5.98 -2.97 6.60
C GLY A 129 -7.26 -2.26 7.03
N GLY A 130 -7.24 -0.93 6.95
CA GLY A 130 -8.38 -0.06 7.24
C GLY A 130 -9.47 -0.15 6.17
N VAL A 131 -10.71 0.16 6.55
CA VAL A 131 -11.87 0.14 5.63
C VAL A 131 -11.68 1.01 4.38
N ASP A 132 -10.99 2.12 4.54
CA ASP A 132 -10.62 3.08 3.50
C ASP A 132 -9.51 2.58 2.55
N GLN A 133 -8.90 1.42 2.83
CA GLN A 133 -7.96 0.76 1.93
C GLN A 133 -8.67 -0.17 0.93
N TRP A 134 -9.80 -0.78 1.32
CA TRP A 134 -10.54 -1.74 0.49
C TRP A 134 -11.94 -1.29 0.06
N ALA A 135 -12.47 -0.19 0.59
CA ALA A 135 -13.70 0.45 0.13
C ALA A 135 -13.45 1.90 -0.30
N ASP A 136 -14.04 2.32 -1.41
CA ASP A 136 -13.94 3.68 -1.97
C ASP A 136 -15.29 4.42 -2.05
N SER A 137 -16.40 3.73 -1.76
CA SER A 137 -17.74 4.33 -1.65
C SER A 137 -17.75 5.40 -0.55
N THR A 138 -17.94 6.66 -0.96
CA THR A 138 -18.01 7.80 -0.05
C THR A 138 -19.19 7.67 0.90
N ASP A 139 -20.33 7.21 0.39
CA ASP A 139 -21.52 6.96 1.19
C ASP A 139 -21.22 5.95 2.28
N PHE A 140 -20.61 4.80 1.93
CA PHE A 140 -20.25 3.78 2.91
C PHE A 140 -19.23 4.26 3.95
N LEU A 141 -18.19 4.99 3.53
CA LEU A 141 -17.15 5.50 4.44
C LEU A 141 -17.69 6.56 5.43
N GLY A 142 -18.76 7.27 5.03
CA GLY A 142 -19.48 8.22 5.88
C GLY A 142 -20.38 7.57 6.93
N LEU A 143 -20.73 6.29 6.77
CA LEU A 143 -21.57 5.57 7.74
C LEU A 143 -20.75 5.17 8.98
N GLY A 144 -21.26 5.42 10.18
CA GLY A 144 -20.59 5.01 11.43
C GLY A 144 -20.76 3.52 11.73
N GLY A 145 -22.01 3.08 11.94
CA GLY A 145 -22.36 1.71 12.34
C GLY A 145 -21.99 0.66 11.28
N PRO A 146 -22.48 0.76 10.03
CA PRO A 146 -22.16 -0.16 8.95
C PRO A 146 -20.66 -0.32 8.67
N ARG A 147 -19.90 0.78 8.69
CA ARG A 147 -18.45 0.76 8.53
C ARG A 147 -17.75 -0.05 9.63
N ARG A 148 -18.15 0.17 10.89
CA ARG A 148 -17.62 -0.60 12.02
C ARG A 148 -18.00 -2.08 11.91
N ALA A 149 -19.25 -2.38 11.58
CA ALA A 149 -19.74 -3.75 11.43
C ALA A 149 -18.95 -4.56 10.38
N ALA A 150 -18.56 -3.92 9.28
CA ALA A 150 -17.75 -4.55 8.24
C ALA A 150 -16.33 -4.90 8.72
N VAL A 151 -15.68 -3.98 9.47
CA VAL A 151 -14.38 -4.24 10.09
C VAL A 151 -14.49 -5.35 11.14
N ASP A 152 -15.52 -5.32 11.99
CA ASP A 152 -15.73 -6.35 13.01
C ASP A 152 -15.98 -7.73 12.38
N ALA A 153 -16.65 -7.79 11.23
CA ALA A 153 -16.87 -9.04 10.50
C ALA A 153 -15.55 -9.65 10.03
N LEU A 154 -14.59 -8.85 9.55
CA LEU A 154 -13.26 -9.32 9.15
C LEU A 154 -12.49 -9.88 10.36
N ALA A 155 -12.57 -9.21 11.52
CA ALA A 155 -11.90 -9.68 12.74
C ALA A 155 -12.45 -11.03 13.25
N ARG A 156 -13.76 -11.27 13.12
CA ARG A 156 -14.42 -12.53 13.56
C ARG A 156 -14.11 -13.75 12.69
N THR A 157 -13.75 -13.55 11.43
CA THR A 157 -13.45 -14.67 10.51
C THR A 157 -12.10 -15.31 10.84
N VAL A 158 -11.16 -14.54 11.39
CA VAL A 158 -9.83 -15.03 11.80
C VAL A 158 -9.89 -15.87 13.08
N THR A 159 -10.76 -15.53 14.03
CA THR A 159 -10.93 -16.29 15.28
C THR A 159 -11.69 -17.60 15.11
N ARG A 160 -12.24 -17.89 13.92
CA ARG A 160 -13.02 -19.10 13.62
C ARG A 160 -12.31 -20.12 12.71
N SER A 161 -11.03 -19.94 12.39
CA SER A 161 -10.25 -21.00 11.73
C SER A 161 -9.68 -21.97 12.79
N PRO A 162 -9.93 -23.29 12.64
CA PRO A 162 -9.48 -24.32 13.59
C PRO A 162 -7.95 -24.50 13.61
#